data_AF-A0A800EAK0-F1
#
_entry.id   AF-A0A800EAK0-F1
#
_cell.length_a   1.000
_cell.length_b   1.000
_cell.length_c   1.000
_cell.angle_alpha   90.00
_cell.angle_beta   90.00
_cell.angle_gamma   90.00
#
_symmetry.space_group_name_H-M   'P 1'
#
loop_
_entity.id
_entity.type
_entity.pdbx_description
1 polymer ?
#
loop_
_entity_poly.entity_id
_entity_poly.type
_entity_poly.pdbx_seq_one_letter_code
_entity_poly.pdbx_strand_id
1 'polypeptide(L)'
;MDYDISANKLKPRRTVVKTIKIGEDLVLSSEAQEFTLQPFDQVFVRENPDFEAAKNIVLSGEVKYPGTYTLLSKDEKISSVIKRAGGLTNYAYVDGVTMFRKFEVFEEEIVESNISKKLREEILSNPELAIIYAIEFDKTESKEQSIFGDENKQYAYDMVYLDMEKALDSKSSKHNLVLVEGDSIIVPKTMDVVHISGALMNLEGNSISAPHFKRRRANYYINNFAGGFTKENKKSNTVVVYPNGIAKKSMNFGLFSISPRIKKGSTIIVANKIEKQKKENKNPVDWNKQIENAMLKLTAIMTLWLLIDRVNSQ
;
A
#
# COMPACT_ATOMS: atom_id res chain seq x y z
N MET A 1 -53.59 26.48 13.07
CA MET A 1 -53.91 27.81 13.63
C MET A 1 -55.03 27.58 14.61
N ASP A 2 -54.88 28.00 15.86
CA ASP A 2 -56.01 27.94 16.80
C ASP A 2 -56.65 29.32 16.82
N TYR A 3 -57.97 29.34 16.65
CA TYR A 3 -58.77 30.56 16.67
C TYR A 3 -59.26 30.78 18.11
N ASP A 4 -58.78 31.85 18.73
CA ASP A 4 -59.19 32.22 20.08
C ASP A 4 -60.52 32.99 20.00
N ILE A 5 -61.62 32.30 20.32
CA ILE A 5 -62.99 32.85 20.21
C ILE A 5 -63.16 34.06 21.15
N SER A 6 -62.44 34.11 22.26
CA SER A 6 -62.53 35.21 23.24
C SER A 6 -61.79 36.48 22.80
N ALA A 7 -60.73 36.33 21.99
CA ALA A 7 -59.86 37.41 21.56
C ALA A 7 -60.03 37.80 20.07
N ASN A 8 -60.85 37.05 19.32
CA ASN A 8 -61.08 37.20 17.88
C ASN A 8 -59.78 37.35 17.07
N LYS A 9 -58.76 36.57 17.41
CA LYS A 9 -57.44 36.60 16.77
C LYS A 9 -56.94 35.19 16.50
N LEU A 10 -56.31 35.02 15.34
CA LEU A 10 -55.56 33.82 14.99
C LEU A 10 -54.26 33.81 15.80
N LYS A 11 -54.07 32.79 16.65
CA LYS A 11 -52.76 32.56 17.28
C LYS A 11 -51.89 31.77 16.29
N PRO A 12 -50.79 32.34 15.77
CA PRO A 12 -49.86 31.59 14.95
C PRO A 12 -49.24 30.49 15.80
N ARG A 13 -49.52 29.23 15.45
CA ARG A 13 -48.88 28.08 16.09
C ARG A 13 -47.46 28.01 15.55
N ARG A 14 -46.50 28.54 16.31
CA ARG A 14 -45.08 28.23 16.11
C ARG A 14 -44.94 26.73 16.31
N THR A 15 -44.39 26.04 15.30
CA THR A 15 -44.20 24.59 15.19
C THR A 15 -44.16 23.84 16.53
N VAL A 16 -44.99 22.81 16.69
CA VAL A 16 -44.94 21.91 17.84
C VAL A 16 -43.94 20.80 17.53
N VAL A 17 -42.86 20.71 18.30
CA VAL A 17 -41.88 19.63 18.18
C VAL A 17 -42.15 18.60 19.27
N LYS A 18 -42.53 17.38 18.87
CA LYS A 18 -42.65 16.23 19.79
C LYS A 18 -41.47 15.29 19.53
N THR A 19 -40.66 15.04 20.55
CA THR A 19 -39.56 14.08 20.48
C THR A 19 -40.02 12.78 21.10
N ILE A 20 -39.99 11.70 20.32
CA ILE A 20 -40.29 10.35 20.77
C ILE A 20 -38.98 9.60 20.89
N LYS A 21 -38.71 9.01 22.06
CA LYS A 21 -37.59 8.08 22.24
C LYS A 21 -38.05 6.67 21.89
N ILE A 22 -37.21 5.98 21.12
CA ILE A 22 -37.34 4.55 20.83
C ILE A 22 -36.43 3.83 21.82
N GLY A 23 -36.93 2.77 22.45
CA GLY A 23 -36.13 1.94 23.36
C GLY A 23 -34.99 1.22 22.65
N GLU A 24 -34.00 0.72 23.40
CA GLU A 24 -32.90 -0.10 22.86
C GLU A 24 -33.38 -1.40 22.22
N ASP A 25 -34.56 -1.87 22.63
CA ASP A 25 -35.29 -3.03 22.10
C ASP A 25 -36.13 -2.70 20.86
N LEU A 26 -36.00 -1.49 20.32
CA LEU A 26 -36.79 -0.96 19.21
C LEU A 26 -38.29 -0.84 19.52
N VAL A 27 -38.67 -0.88 20.79
CA VAL A 27 -40.07 -0.74 21.21
C VAL A 27 -40.41 0.75 21.41
N LEU A 28 -41.59 1.12 20.91
CA LEU A 28 -42.15 2.45 21.11
C LEU A 28 -42.66 2.59 22.54
N SER A 29 -42.35 3.72 23.17
CA SER A 29 -42.97 4.13 24.44
C SER A 29 -44.49 4.23 24.31
N SER A 30 -45.23 4.02 25.40
CA SER A 30 -46.70 4.10 25.40
C SER A 30 -47.19 5.47 24.91
N GLU A 31 -46.49 6.55 25.26
CA GLU A 31 -46.78 7.92 24.81
C GLU A 31 -46.59 8.13 23.30
N ALA A 32 -45.76 7.29 22.67
CA ALA A 32 -45.55 7.28 21.24
C ALA A 32 -46.65 6.53 20.50
N GLN A 33 -47.12 5.42 21.08
CA GLN A 33 -48.22 4.62 20.50
C GLN A 33 -49.54 5.38 20.50
N GLU A 34 -49.78 6.23 21.49
CA GLU A 34 -50.98 7.08 21.57
C GLU A 34 -50.93 8.30 20.65
N PHE A 35 -49.76 8.63 20.09
CA PHE A 35 -49.60 9.82 19.26
C PHE A 35 -50.07 9.58 17.82
N THR A 36 -51.18 10.22 17.45
CA THR A 36 -51.74 10.13 16.09
C THR A 36 -51.26 11.29 15.23
N LEU A 37 -50.55 10.96 14.15
CA LEU A 37 -50.09 11.93 13.14
C LEU A 37 -51.27 12.59 12.43
N GLN A 38 -51.16 13.89 12.16
CA GLN A 38 -52.14 14.68 11.44
C GLN A 38 -51.64 15.05 10.04
N PRO A 39 -52.55 15.41 9.11
CA PRO A 39 -52.13 15.93 7.80
C PRO A 39 -51.19 17.13 7.96
N PHE A 40 -50.16 17.17 7.09
CA PHE A 40 -49.10 18.18 7.08
C PHE A 40 -48.08 18.11 8.24
N ASP A 41 -48.12 17.09 9.09
CA ASP A 41 -47.04 16.82 10.05
C ASP A 41 -45.74 16.39 9.33
N GLN A 42 -44.60 16.80 9.89
CA GLN A 42 -43.28 16.40 9.41
C GLN A 42 -42.60 15.48 10.42
N VAL A 43 -42.21 14.29 9.96
CA VAL A 43 -41.53 13.29 10.79
C VAL A 43 -40.06 13.26 10.40
N PHE A 44 -39.19 13.37 11.41
CA PHE A 44 -37.75 13.24 11.25
C PHE A 44 -37.26 12.08 12.10
N VAL A 45 -36.69 11.05 11.45
CA VAL A 45 -35.97 9.98 12.14
C VAL A 45 -34.50 10.35 12.13
N ARG A 46 -33.89 10.46 13.32
CA ARG A 46 -32.47 10.77 13.46
C ARG A 46 -31.73 9.49 13.78
N GLU A 47 -30.62 9.26 13.08
CA GLU A 47 -29.67 8.23 13.48
C GLU A 47 -29.06 8.57 14.83
N ASN A 48 -28.76 7.54 15.62
CA ASN A 48 -28.00 7.74 16.85
C ASN A 48 -26.58 8.19 16.45
N PRO A 49 -26.14 9.40 16.85
CA PRO A 49 -24.80 9.89 16.50
C PRO A 49 -23.67 9.06 17.11
N ASP A 50 -23.97 8.28 18.15
CA ASP A 50 -23.02 7.38 18.81
C ASP A 50 -23.02 5.97 18.18
N PHE A 51 -23.95 5.69 17.26
CA PHE A 51 -23.99 4.40 16.57
C PHE A 51 -22.92 4.34 15.49
N GLU A 52 -22.09 3.31 15.55
CA GLU A 52 -21.12 2.99 14.51
C GLU A 52 -21.33 1.56 14.04
N ALA A 53 -21.40 1.37 12.72
CA ALA A 53 -21.41 0.04 12.14
C ALA A 53 -20.13 -0.72 12.51
N ALA A 54 -20.28 -2.04 12.74
CA ALA A 54 -19.15 -2.90 13.06
C ALA A 54 -18.16 -2.95 11.89
N LYS A 55 -16.95 -2.41 12.11
CA LYS A 55 -15.86 -2.42 11.12
C LYS A 55 -15.02 -3.66 11.29
N ASN A 56 -14.81 -4.39 10.21
CA ASN A 56 -14.13 -5.67 10.24
C ASN A 56 -12.80 -5.64 9.48
N ILE A 57 -11.83 -6.40 9.97
CA ILE A 57 -10.57 -6.71 9.31
C ILE A 57 -10.40 -8.22 9.19
N VAL A 58 -9.57 -8.66 8.24
CA VAL A 58 -9.26 -10.08 8.06
C VAL A 58 -7.83 -10.35 8.53
N LEU A 59 -7.67 -11.36 9.40
CA LEU A 59 -6.37 -11.85 9.83
C LEU A 59 -6.23 -13.31 9.43
N SER A 60 -5.18 -13.64 8.69
CA SER A 60 -4.98 -14.97 8.11
C SER A 60 -3.55 -15.50 8.28
N GLY A 61 -3.38 -16.81 8.14
CA GLY A 61 -2.09 -17.49 8.21
C GLY A 61 -1.70 -17.91 9.63
N GLU A 62 -0.42 -17.76 9.97
CA GLU A 62 0.23 -18.28 11.18
C GLU A 62 -0.04 -17.42 12.44
N VAL A 63 -1.32 -17.34 12.79
CA VAL A 63 -1.80 -16.83 14.07
C VAL A 63 -2.57 -17.92 14.80
N LYS A 64 -2.71 -17.82 16.13
CA LYS A 64 -3.37 -18.89 16.89
C LYS A 64 -4.84 -19.08 16.49
N TYR A 65 -5.54 -17.98 16.19
CA TYR A 65 -6.92 -17.99 15.73
C TYR A 65 -7.09 -17.08 14.50
N PRO A 66 -6.92 -17.60 13.27
CA PRO A 66 -7.20 -16.82 12.06
C PRO A 66 -8.70 -16.60 11.89
N GLY A 67 -9.09 -15.49 11.26
CA GLY A 67 -10.49 -15.14 11.02
C GLY A 67 -10.73 -13.64 10.87
N THR A 68 -12.01 -13.29 10.90
CA THR A 68 -12.47 -11.89 10.85
C THR A 68 -12.54 -11.31 12.25
N TYR A 69 -12.02 -10.11 12.43
CA TYR A 69 -12.02 -9.40 13.71
C TYR A 69 -12.72 -8.06 13.58
N THR A 70 -13.71 -7.83 14.43
CA THR A 70 -14.34 -6.51 14.57
C THR A 70 -13.44 -5.57 15.36
N LEU A 71 -13.25 -4.36 14.86
CA LEU A 71 -12.52 -3.30 15.52
C LEU A 71 -13.32 -2.78 16.72
N LEU A 72 -12.68 -2.70 17.88
CA LEU A 72 -13.28 -2.27 19.15
C LEU A 72 -13.28 -0.75 19.31
N SER A 73 -12.38 -0.05 18.60
CA SER A 73 -12.26 1.40 18.62
C SER A 73 -11.64 1.93 17.33
N LYS A 74 -11.85 3.23 17.04
CA LYS A 74 -11.28 3.92 15.86
C LYS A 74 -9.75 3.97 15.86
N ASP A 75 -9.13 3.83 17.03
CA ASP A 75 -7.68 3.86 17.23
C ASP A 75 -7.10 2.46 17.48
N GLU A 76 -7.88 1.38 17.27
CA GLU A 76 -7.38 0.03 17.47
C GLU A 76 -6.22 -0.27 16.50
N LYS A 77 -5.13 -0.77 17.06
CA LYS A 77 -3.88 -1.03 16.34
C LYS A 77 -3.66 -2.51 16.08
N ILE A 78 -2.81 -2.81 15.11
CA ILE A 78 -2.40 -4.18 14.72
C ILE A 78 -2.03 -5.04 15.93
N SER A 79 -1.20 -4.54 16.85
CA SER A 79 -0.77 -5.31 18.03
C SER A 79 -1.95 -5.78 18.91
N SER A 80 -3.03 -4.99 18.98
CA SER A 80 -4.24 -5.35 19.75
C SER A 80 -4.94 -6.55 19.12
N VAL A 81 -5.16 -6.49 17.81
CA VAL A 81 -5.81 -7.56 17.05
C VAL A 81 -5.00 -8.84 17.09
N ILE A 82 -3.66 -8.76 16.90
CA ILE A 82 -2.79 -9.94 17.02
C ILE A 82 -2.88 -10.57 18.42
N LYS A 83 -2.97 -9.77 19.48
CA LYS A 83 -3.16 -10.26 20.84
C LYS A 83 -4.51 -10.96 21.01
N ARG A 84 -5.60 -10.40 20.46
CA ARG A 84 -6.93 -11.03 20.49
C ARG A 84 -6.97 -12.33 19.69
N ALA A 85 -6.19 -12.40 18.62
CA ALA A 85 -5.99 -13.62 17.84
C ALA A 85 -5.14 -14.68 18.55
N GLY A 86 -4.79 -14.47 19.83
CA GLY A 86 -4.02 -15.41 20.63
C GLY A 86 -2.52 -15.37 20.38
N GLY A 87 -2.03 -14.35 19.64
CA GLY A 87 -0.64 -14.20 19.25
C GLY A 87 -0.27 -14.91 17.94
N LEU A 88 0.98 -14.71 17.53
CA LEU A 88 1.59 -15.42 16.40
C LEU A 88 1.93 -16.86 16.80
N THR A 89 1.92 -17.81 15.86
CA THR A 89 2.38 -19.18 16.12
C THR A 89 3.92 -19.24 16.12
N ASN A 90 4.49 -20.37 16.58
CA ASN A 90 5.94 -20.61 16.51
C ASN A 90 6.47 -20.78 15.08
N TYR A 91 5.58 -20.99 14.11
CA TYR A 91 5.94 -21.13 12.69
C TYR A 91 5.77 -19.81 11.93
N ALA A 92 5.20 -18.80 12.56
CA ALA A 92 4.95 -17.49 11.98
C ALA A 92 6.25 -16.80 11.56
N TYR A 93 6.25 -16.27 10.35
CA TYR A 93 7.35 -15.48 9.87
C TYR A 93 7.04 -13.98 9.99
N VAL A 94 7.42 -13.43 11.14
CA VAL A 94 7.18 -12.04 11.53
C VAL A 94 7.69 -11.04 10.48
N ASP A 95 8.87 -11.31 9.93
CA ASP A 95 9.55 -10.49 8.93
C ASP A 95 8.86 -10.49 7.55
N GLY A 96 7.90 -11.40 7.34
CA GLY A 96 7.16 -11.57 6.09
C GLY A 96 5.69 -11.21 6.16
N VAL A 97 5.22 -10.64 7.27
CA VAL A 97 3.82 -10.22 7.35
C VAL A 97 3.53 -9.15 6.31
N THR A 98 2.45 -9.34 5.56
CA THR A 98 1.93 -8.39 4.59
C THR A 98 0.60 -7.83 5.05
N MET A 99 0.33 -6.58 4.68
CA MET A 99 -0.91 -5.88 4.97
C MET A 99 -1.45 -5.25 3.69
N PHE A 100 -2.74 -5.42 3.46
CA PHE A 100 -3.47 -4.82 2.35
C PHE A 100 -4.58 -3.94 2.90
N ARG A 101 -4.76 -2.76 2.32
CA ARG A 101 -5.79 -1.81 2.70
C ARG A 101 -6.75 -1.60 1.55
N LYS A 102 -8.03 -1.78 1.82
CA LYS A 102 -9.12 -1.50 0.88
C LYS A 102 -9.38 0.00 0.83
N PHE A 103 -9.53 0.57 -0.37
CA PHE A 103 -9.98 1.94 -0.58
C PHE A 103 -10.97 2.01 -1.74
N GLU A 104 -11.83 3.03 -1.70
CA GLU A 104 -12.82 3.31 -2.75
C GLU A 104 -12.14 4.15 -3.85
N VAL A 105 -12.34 3.76 -5.10
CA VAL A 105 -11.79 4.46 -6.28
C VAL A 105 -12.93 5.24 -6.93
N PHE A 106 -12.73 6.54 -7.09
CA PHE A 106 -13.68 7.40 -7.79
C PHE A 106 -13.36 7.44 -9.30
N GLU A 107 -14.39 7.41 -10.16
CA GLU A 107 -14.24 7.30 -11.63
C GLU A 107 -13.34 8.38 -12.25
N GLU A 108 -13.21 9.56 -11.64
CA GLU A 108 -12.35 10.65 -12.14
C GLU A 108 -10.85 10.35 -12.00
N GLU A 109 -10.43 9.53 -11.02
CA GLU A 109 -9.03 9.11 -10.84
C GLU A 109 -8.59 8.06 -11.87
N ILE A 110 -9.53 7.45 -12.60
CA ILE A 110 -9.24 6.44 -13.63
C ILE A 110 -8.50 7.03 -14.84
N VAL A 111 -8.62 8.35 -15.07
CA VAL A 111 -7.92 9.03 -16.18
C VAL A 111 -6.40 9.13 -15.93
N GLU A 112 -5.98 9.26 -14.66
CA GLU A 112 -4.56 9.23 -14.26
C GLU A 112 -4.08 7.86 -13.75
N SER A 113 -4.99 6.98 -13.32
CA SER A 113 -4.68 5.57 -13.03
C SER A 113 -4.66 4.69 -14.29
N ASN A 114 -4.25 5.26 -15.43
CA ASN A 114 -3.56 4.50 -16.45
C ASN A 114 -2.23 4.01 -15.83
N ILE A 115 -2.29 2.96 -15.00
CA ILE A 115 -1.24 1.95 -14.92
C ILE A 115 -1.00 1.58 -16.38
N SER A 116 0.02 2.24 -16.96
CA SER A 116 0.15 2.33 -18.41
C SER A 116 0.03 0.92 -19.01
N LYS A 117 -0.55 0.79 -20.20
CA LYS A 117 -0.55 -0.50 -20.92
C LYS A 117 0.84 -1.18 -20.88
N LYS A 118 1.89 -0.36 -20.82
CA LYS A 118 3.29 -0.70 -20.55
C LYS A 118 3.57 -1.26 -19.13
N LEU A 119 3.01 -0.73 -18.05
CA LEU A 119 3.08 -1.31 -16.71
C LEU A 119 2.32 -2.64 -16.65
N ARG A 120 1.16 -2.76 -17.30
CA ARG A 120 0.44 -4.04 -17.46
C ARG A 120 1.25 -5.08 -18.25
N GLU A 121 1.93 -4.67 -19.32
CA GLU A 121 2.85 -5.52 -20.10
C GLU A 121 4.14 -5.84 -19.32
N GLU A 122 4.66 -4.92 -18.50
CA GLU A 122 5.79 -5.15 -17.57
C GLU A 122 5.42 -6.10 -16.41
N ILE A 123 4.16 -6.11 -15.98
CA ILE A 123 3.58 -7.03 -14.97
C ILE A 123 3.40 -8.44 -15.57
N LEU A 124 2.85 -8.54 -16.77
CA LEU A 124 2.63 -9.82 -17.47
C LEU A 124 3.92 -10.47 -17.98
N SER A 125 4.96 -9.67 -18.24
CA SER A 125 6.29 -10.17 -18.62
C SER A 125 7.20 -10.53 -17.43
N ASN A 126 6.72 -10.30 -16.20
CA ASN A 126 7.45 -10.64 -14.97
C ASN A 126 6.71 -11.74 -14.18
N PRO A 127 7.22 -13.00 -14.17
CA PRO A 127 6.56 -14.12 -13.49
C PRO A 127 6.39 -13.94 -11.97
N GLU A 128 7.11 -12.99 -11.35
CA GLU A 128 6.95 -12.70 -9.92
C GLU A 128 5.79 -11.75 -9.58
N LEU A 129 5.41 -10.85 -10.50
CA LEU A 129 4.20 -10.02 -10.33
C LEU A 129 2.94 -10.73 -10.83
N ALA A 130 3.10 -11.69 -11.75
CA ALA A 130 2.02 -12.54 -12.24
C ALA A 130 1.34 -13.35 -11.12
N ILE A 131 2.07 -13.71 -10.05
CA ILE A 131 1.50 -14.45 -8.90
C ILE A 131 0.56 -13.57 -8.08
N ILE A 132 0.92 -12.30 -7.84
CA ILE A 132 0.06 -11.34 -7.13
C ILE A 132 -1.17 -10.99 -7.98
N TYR A 133 -0.99 -10.80 -9.29
CA TYR A 133 -2.08 -10.50 -10.22
C TYR A 133 -3.00 -11.71 -10.53
N ALA A 134 -2.48 -12.95 -10.51
CA ALA A 134 -3.30 -14.15 -10.68
C ALA A 134 -4.21 -14.39 -9.46
N ILE A 135 -3.77 -14.01 -8.25
CA ILE A 135 -4.60 -13.99 -7.05
C ILE A 135 -5.71 -12.92 -7.14
N GLU A 136 -5.45 -11.82 -7.85
CA GLU A 136 -6.42 -10.76 -8.18
C GLU A 136 -7.50 -11.29 -9.15
N PHE A 137 -7.10 -12.00 -10.20
CA PHE A 137 -7.98 -12.40 -11.30
C PHE A 137 -9.03 -13.45 -10.90
N ASP A 138 -8.71 -14.36 -9.98
CA ASP A 138 -9.60 -15.43 -9.51
C ASP A 138 -10.70 -14.93 -8.54
N LYS A 139 -10.55 -13.72 -7.98
CA LYS A 139 -11.56 -13.08 -7.12
C LYS A 139 -12.54 -12.18 -7.88
N THR A 140 -12.21 -11.79 -9.11
CA THR A 140 -13.05 -10.90 -9.93
C THR A 140 -14.24 -11.60 -10.58
N GLU A 141 -14.32 -12.94 -10.59
CA GLU A 141 -15.49 -13.66 -11.12
C GLU A 141 -16.61 -13.91 -10.10
N SER A 142 -16.36 -13.78 -8.79
CA SER A 142 -17.43 -13.78 -7.79
C SER A 142 -18.09 -12.40 -7.72
N LYS A 143 -18.85 -12.04 -8.77
CA LYS A 143 -19.89 -11.00 -8.69
C LYS A 143 -20.95 -11.46 -7.70
N GLU A 144 -20.81 -11.07 -6.43
CA GLU A 144 -21.92 -11.10 -5.49
C GLU A 144 -22.97 -10.10 -5.98
N GLN A 145 -24.02 -10.66 -6.54
CA GLN A 145 -25.21 -9.95 -7.01
C GLN A 145 -26.05 -9.56 -5.79
N SER A 146 -25.67 -8.48 -5.10
CA SER A 146 -26.49 -7.90 -4.03
C SER A 146 -27.61 -7.05 -4.63
N ILE A 147 -28.85 -7.50 -4.44
CA ILE A 147 -30.10 -6.94 -5.00
C ILE A 147 -30.46 -5.55 -4.43
N PHE A 148 -29.69 -5.03 -3.47
CA PHE A 148 -29.82 -3.66 -2.95
C PHE A 148 -28.44 -3.12 -2.52
N GLY A 149 -27.76 -2.37 -3.39
CA GLY A 149 -26.51 -1.67 -3.05
C GLY A 149 -25.86 -1.01 -4.26
N ASP A 150 -25.55 0.28 -4.14
CA ASP A 150 -24.98 1.19 -5.16
C ASP A 150 -24.08 0.54 -6.22
N GLU A 151 -24.46 0.69 -7.49
CA GLU A 151 -23.89 -0.01 -8.65
C GLU A 151 -22.50 0.52 -9.09
N ASN A 152 -21.99 1.59 -8.46
CA ASN A 152 -20.81 2.33 -8.95
C ASN A 152 -19.58 2.32 -8.03
N LYS A 153 -19.59 1.60 -6.90
CA LYS A 153 -18.43 1.59 -5.99
C LYS A 153 -17.38 0.58 -6.43
N GLN A 154 -16.32 1.06 -7.08
CA GLN A 154 -15.12 0.27 -7.35
C GLN A 154 -14.17 0.34 -6.16
N TYR A 155 -13.61 -0.80 -5.78
CA TYR A 155 -12.63 -0.89 -4.69
C TYR A 155 -11.28 -1.36 -5.23
N ALA A 156 -10.21 -0.78 -4.72
CA ALA A 156 -8.84 -1.22 -4.96
C ALA A 156 -8.14 -1.54 -3.63
N TYR A 157 -7.02 -2.26 -3.72
CA TYR A 157 -6.22 -2.65 -2.57
C TYR A 157 -4.79 -2.15 -2.71
N ASP A 158 -4.30 -1.51 -1.66
CA ASP A 158 -2.91 -1.07 -1.57
C ASP A 158 -2.13 -1.92 -0.57
N MET A 159 -0.89 -2.25 -0.92
CA MET A 159 0.02 -2.87 0.03
C MET A 159 0.56 -1.83 1.01
N VAL A 160 0.30 -2.03 2.30
CA VAL A 160 0.77 -1.16 3.37
C VAL A 160 2.07 -1.74 3.95
N TYR A 161 3.14 -0.95 3.91
CA TYR A 161 4.40 -1.36 4.52
C TYR A 161 4.25 -1.56 6.02
N LEU A 162 4.61 -2.75 6.49
CA LEU A 162 4.53 -3.14 7.89
C LEU A 162 5.84 -3.81 8.35
N ASP A 163 6.31 -3.40 9.51
CA ASP A 163 7.39 -4.06 10.25
C ASP A 163 6.75 -4.64 11.53
N MET A 164 6.32 -5.90 11.45
CA MET A 164 5.56 -6.54 12.52
C MET A 164 6.38 -6.70 13.79
N GLU A 165 7.68 -6.93 13.68
CA GLU A 165 8.58 -7.05 14.84
C GLU A 165 8.53 -5.75 15.66
N LYS A 166 8.72 -4.60 14.99
CA LYS A 166 8.61 -3.29 15.65
C LYS A 166 7.19 -2.95 16.09
N ALA A 167 6.17 -3.45 15.42
CA ALA A 167 4.77 -3.20 15.78
C ALA A 167 4.39 -3.90 17.09
N LEU A 168 4.93 -5.10 17.32
CA LEU A 168 4.66 -5.91 18.51
C LEU A 168 5.55 -5.51 19.70
N ASP A 169 6.78 -5.06 19.44
CA ASP A 169 7.74 -4.68 20.49
C ASP A 169 7.28 -3.45 21.29
N SER A 170 6.65 -2.46 20.63
CA SER A 170 6.18 -1.25 21.30
C SER A 170 4.82 -0.77 20.78
N LYS A 171 3.88 -0.54 21.72
CA LYS A 171 2.56 0.02 21.42
C LYS A 171 2.61 1.42 20.77
N SER A 172 3.67 2.19 21.04
CA SER A 172 3.90 3.53 20.49
C SER A 172 4.70 3.53 19.18
N SER A 173 5.14 2.37 18.71
CA SER A 173 5.87 2.24 17.45
C SER A 173 5.06 2.80 16.28
N LYS A 174 5.73 3.52 15.38
CA LYS A 174 5.14 3.98 14.12
C LYS A 174 4.71 2.82 13.20
N HIS A 175 5.24 1.62 13.43
CA HIS A 175 4.85 0.41 12.70
C HIS A 175 3.63 -0.28 13.32
N ASN A 176 3.22 0.11 14.53
CA ASN A 176 1.96 -0.34 15.11
C ASN A 176 0.82 0.54 14.57
N LEU A 177 0.45 0.25 13.32
CA LEU A 177 -0.52 1.05 12.57
C LEU A 177 -1.93 0.89 13.13
N VAL A 178 -2.71 1.96 13.01
CA VAL A 178 -4.15 1.95 13.24
C VAL A 178 -4.83 1.24 12.08
N LEU A 179 -5.75 0.35 12.40
CA LEU A 179 -6.50 -0.44 11.45
C LEU A 179 -7.75 0.29 10.99
N VAL A 180 -8.12 0.04 9.73
CA VAL A 180 -9.36 0.52 9.14
C VAL A 180 -10.17 -0.64 8.58
N GLU A 181 -11.43 -0.39 8.32
CA GLU A 181 -12.33 -1.37 7.73
C GLU A 181 -11.77 -1.92 6.40
N GLY A 182 -11.84 -3.25 6.24
CA GLY A 182 -11.35 -3.91 5.04
C GLY A 182 -9.83 -4.13 5.00
N ASP A 183 -9.09 -3.75 6.04
CA ASP A 183 -7.68 -4.13 6.17
C ASP A 183 -7.57 -5.67 6.23
N SER A 184 -6.58 -6.22 5.52
CA SER A 184 -6.26 -7.64 5.50
C SER A 184 -4.79 -7.84 5.89
N ILE A 185 -4.55 -8.67 6.88
CA ILE A 185 -3.21 -9.00 7.38
C ILE A 185 -2.95 -10.48 7.14
N ILE A 186 -1.84 -10.78 6.48
CA ILE A 186 -1.42 -12.15 6.17
C ILE A 186 -0.12 -12.44 6.88
N VAL A 187 -0.14 -13.42 7.78
CA VAL A 187 1.03 -13.89 8.51
C VAL A 187 1.54 -15.17 7.84
N PRO A 188 2.59 -15.12 7.02
CA PRO A 188 3.06 -16.33 6.35
C PRO A 188 3.79 -17.27 7.30
N LYS A 189 3.91 -18.52 6.86
CA LYS A 189 4.77 -19.51 7.49
C LYS A 189 6.24 -19.24 7.19
N THR A 190 7.11 -19.59 8.13
CA THR A 190 8.56 -19.51 7.96
C THR A 190 9.01 -20.45 6.86
N MET A 191 9.71 -19.89 5.87
CA MET A 191 10.32 -20.60 4.76
C MET A 191 11.83 -20.53 4.86
N ASP A 192 12.50 -21.67 5.06
CA ASP A 192 13.96 -21.73 5.15
C ASP A 192 14.66 -21.75 3.78
N VAL A 193 13.96 -21.29 2.74
CA VAL A 193 14.45 -21.22 1.36
C VAL A 193 14.47 -19.80 0.84
N VAL A 194 15.23 -19.60 -0.22
CA VAL A 194 15.34 -18.39 -1.02
C VAL A 194 15.02 -18.79 -2.45
N HIS A 195 14.12 -18.04 -3.08
CA HIS A 195 13.80 -18.24 -4.48
C HIS A 195 14.71 -17.38 -5.35
N ILE A 196 15.16 -17.93 -6.46
CA ILE A 196 15.96 -17.24 -7.47
C ILE A 196 15.21 -17.41 -8.78
N SER A 197 14.91 -16.32 -9.47
CA SER A 197 14.18 -16.35 -10.72
C SER A 197 14.83 -15.46 -11.78
N GLY A 198 14.44 -15.68 -13.03
CA GLY A 198 14.81 -14.87 -14.18
C GLY A 198 15.71 -15.62 -15.17
N ALA A 199 16.50 -14.86 -15.93
CA ALA A 199 17.44 -15.44 -16.88
C ALA A 199 18.69 -15.93 -16.13
N LEU A 200 18.75 -17.24 -15.85
CA LEU A 200 19.81 -17.90 -15.08
C LEU A 200 20.65 -18.79 -16.01
N MET A 201 21.94 -18.98 -15.70
CA MET A 201 22.89 -19.63 -16.61
C MET A 201 22.71 -21.16 -16.71
N ASN A 202 22.39 -21.84 -15.61
CA ASN A 202 22.48 -23.31 -15.51
C ASN A 202 21.14 -24.01 -15.21
N LEU A 203 20.00 -23.46 -15.63
CA LEU A 203 18.70 -24.08 -15.36
C LEU A 203 17.86 -24.14 -16.64
N GLU A 204 17.34 -25.32 -16.94
CA GLU A 204 16.31 -25.52 -17.97
C GLU A 204 14.97 -24.83 -17.60
N GLY A 205 14.83 -24.37 -16.35
CA GLY A 205 13.71 -23.61 -15.85
C GLY A 205 14.06 -22.17 -15.44
N ASN A 206 13.05 -21.30 -15.40
CA ASN A 206 13.20 -19.87 -15.09
C ASN A 206 13.40 -19.56 -13.59
N SER A 207 13.48 -20.58 -12.72
CA SER A 207 13.66 -20.39 -11.29
C SER A 207 14.26 -21.60 -10.57
N ILE A 208 14.86 -21.36 -9.41
CA ILE A 208 15.36 -22.37 -8.47
C ILE A 208 15.15 -21.91 -7.03
N SER A 209 14.97 -22.86 -6.11
CA SER A 209 14.95 -22.61 -4.67
C SER A 209 16.24 -23.11 -4.03
N ALA A 210 16.82 -22.33 -3.13
CA ALA A 210 18.03 -22.69 -2.39
C ALA A 210 17.83 -22.50 -0.89
N PRO A 211 18.47 -23.31 -0.03
CA PRO A 211 18.38 -23.10 1.42
C PRO A 211 18.93 -21.72 1.82
N HIS A 212 18.30 -21.07 2.79
CA HIS A 212 18.76 -19.79 3.31
C HIS A 212 20.01 -19.95 4.18
N PHE A 213 21.01 -19.10 3.94
CA PHE A 213 22.23 -18.99 4.73
C PHE A 213 22.36 -17.60 5.34
N LYS A 214 22.72 -17.57 6.63
CA LYS A 214 22.93 -16.33 7.39
C LYS A 214 23.97 -15.43 6.72
N ARG A 215 23.68 -14.11 6.70
CA ARG A 215 24.58 -13.04 6.22
C ARG A 215 24.97 -13.12 4.74
N ARG A 216 24.32 -13.96 3.92
CA ARG A 216 24.56 -14.02 2.47
C ARG A 216 23.76 -12.95 1.71
N ARG A 217 24.31 -12.54 0.57
CA ARG A 217 23.74 -11.54 -0.36
C ARG A 217 23.28 -12.21 -1.65
N ALA A 218 22.45 -11.54 -2.44
CA ALA A 218 21.86 -12.11 -3.66
C ALA A 218 22.92 -12.73 -4.60
N ASN A 219 24.05 -12.03 -4.80
CA ASN A 219 25.15 -12.50 -5.65
C ASN A 219 25.73 -13.85 -5.19
N TYR A 220 25.73 -14.16 -3.89
CA TYR A 220 26.16 -15.48 -3.42
C TYR A 220 25.23 -16.57 -3.97
N TYR A 221 23.91 -16.36 -3.88
CA TYR A 221 22.95 -17.36 -4.31
C TYR A 221 22.98 -17.57 -5.82
N ILE A 222 23.07 -16.48 -6.58
CA ILE A 222 23.13 -16.54 -8.04
C ILE A 222 24.36 -17.33 -8.50
N ASN A 223 25.54 -17.08 -7.93
CA ASN A 223 26.76 -17.77 -8.35
C ASN A 223 26.82 -19.23 -7.88
N ASN A 224 26.27 -19.57 -6.72
CA ASN A 224 26.40 -20.93 -6.15
C ASN A 224 25.24 -21.86 -6.51
N PHE A 225 24.04 -21.34 -6.78
CA PHE A 225 22.84 -22.16 -7.03
C PHE A 225 22.24 -21.94 -8.42
N ALA A 226 22.48 -20.81 -9.08
CA ALA A 226 21.91 -20.51 -10.40
C ALA A 226 22.93 -20.57 -11.55
N GLY A 227 24.15 -21.04 -11.29
CA GLY A 227 25.23 -21.09 -12.27
C GLY A 227 25.87 -19.75 -12.62
N GLY A 228 25.52 -18.69 -11.88
CA GLY A 228 25.96 -17.33 -12.16
C GLY A 228 25.00 -16.53 -13.05
N PHE A 229 25.48 -15.39 -13.51
CA PHE A 229 24.75 -14.47 -14.37
C PHE A 229 24.99 -14.80 -15.84
N THR A 230 23.95 -14.67 -16.67
CA THR A 230 24.09 -14.73 -18.12
C THR A 230 24.82 -13.48 -18.66
N LYS A 231 25.24 -13.51 -19.92
CA LYS A 231 25.93 -12.37 -20.57
C LYS A 231 25.02 -11.15 -20.73
N GLU A 232 23.72 -11.38 -20.83
CA GLU A 232 22.67 -10.38 -21.02
C GLU A 232 22.27 -9.72 -19.68
N ASN A 233 22.56 -10.37 -18.56
CA ASN A 233 22.25 -9.82 -17.25
C ASN A 233 23.22 -8.70 -16.85
N LYS A 234 22.69 -7.69 -16.16
CA LYS A 234 23.51 -6.75 -15.38
C LYS A 234 23.39 -7.08 -13.90
N LYS A 235 24.50 -7.34 -13.23
CA LYS A 235 24.55 -7.55 -11.76
C LYS A 235 23.89 -6.40 -10.99
N SER A 236 24.01 -5.16 -11.49
CA SER A 236 23.36 -3.98 -10.92
C SER A 236 21.83 -3.97 -11.05
N ASN A 237 21.26 -4.83 -11.90
CA ASN A 237 19.82 -4.95 -12.13
C ASN A 237 19.17 -6.02 -11.26
N THR A 238 19.94 -6.79 -10.48
CA THR A 238 19.37 -7.75 -9.54
C THR A 238 18.52 -7.03 -8.51
N VAL A 239 17.27 -7.48 -8.38
CA VAL A 239 16.30 -7.02 -7.39
C VAL A 239 16.03 -8.16 -6.41
N VAL A 240 15.87 -7.83 -5.15
CA VAL A 240 15.47 -8.76 -4.10
C VAL A 240 14.12 -8.32 -3.59
N VAL A 241 13.11 -9.15 -3.73
CA VAL A 241 11.79 -8.98 -3.11
C VAL A 241 11.82 -9.72 -1.78
N TYR A 242 11.59 -8.98 -0.71
CA TYR A 242 11.48 -9.54 0.62
C TYR A 242 10.08 -10.11 0.84
N PRO A 243 9.93 -11.06 1.78
CA PRO A 243 8.66 -11.71 2.11
C PRO A 243 7.51 -10.73 2.43
N ASN A 244 7.82 -9.58 3.02
CA ASN A 244 6.86 -8.52 3.31
C ASN A 244 6.58 -7.57 2.12
N GLY A 245 6.99 -7.96 0.90
CA GLY A 245 6.76 -7.23 -0.35
C GLY A 245 7.76 -6.11 -0.65
N ILE A 246 8.68 -5.76 0.25
CA ILE A 246 9.69 -4.72 -0.05
C ILE A 246 10.63 -5.21 -1.14
N ALA A 247 10.86 -4.39 -2.17
CA ALA A 247 11.91 -4.63 -3.15
C ALA A 247 13.18 -3.81 -2.85
N LYS A 248 14.37 -4.41 -2.97
CA LYS A 248 15.66 -3.70 -2.96
C LYS A 248 16.48 -4.05 -4.19
N LYS A 249 17.03 -3.03 -4.83
CA LYS A 249 17.92 -3.18 -5.98
C LYS A 249 19.38 -3.23 -5.57
N SER A 250 20.18 -3.94 -6.37
CA SER A 250 21.64 -3.92 -6.25
C SER A 250 22.20 -2.53 -6.54
N MET A 251 23.12 -2.09 -5.69
CA MET A 251 23.78 -0.78 -5.83
C MET A 251 24.94 -0.90 -6.81
N ASN A 252 25.06 0.06 -7.73
CA ASN A 252 26.16 0.13 -8.68
C ASN A 252 27.14 1.24 -8.29
N PHE A 253 28.41 0.89 -8.08
CA PHE A 253 29.50 1.82 -7.74
C PHE A 253 30.47 2.03 -8.92
N GLY A 254 30.06 1.69 -10.14
CA GLY A 254 30.88 1.81 -11.35
C GLY A 254 31.76 0.58 -11.54
N LEU A 255 32.79 0.42 -10.70
CA LEU A 255 33.75 -0.69 -10.79
C LEU A 255 33.19 -2.01 -10.26
N PHE A 256 32.25 -1.94 -9.32
CA PHE A 256 31.63 -3.11 -8.72
C PHE A 256 30.17 -2.84 -8.37
N SER A 257 29.42 -3.92 -8.15
CA SER A 257 28.04 -3.86 -7.68
C SER A 257 27.90 -4.62 -6.36
N ILE A 258 27.07 -4.08 -5.46
CA ILE A 258 26.78 -4.69 -4.17
C ILE A 258 25.31 -5.08 -4.14
N SER A 259 25.05 -6.38 -4.10
CA SER A 259 23.69 -6.93 -4.02
C SER A 259 23.12 -6.86 -2.59
N PRO A 260 21.78 -6.79 -2.42
CA PRO A 260 21.15 -6.77 -1.10
C PRO A 260 21.43 -8.04 -0.30
N ARG A 261 21.32 -7.94 1.04
CA ARG A 261 21.32 -9.11 1.93
C ARG A 261 19.98 -9.83 1.83
N ILE A 262 20.04 -11.15 1.94
CA ILE A 262 18.88 -12.03 1.74
C ILE A 262 18.32 -12.47 3.08
N LYS A 263 16.99 -12.38 3.23
CA LYS A 263 16.25 -12.95 4.34
C LYS A 263 15.62 -14.30 3.91
N LYS A 264 15.11 -15.06 4.88
CA LYS A 264 14.31 -16.26 4.63
C LYS A 264 13.11 -15.91 3.74
N GLY A 265 12.70 -16.80 2.85
CA GLY A 265 11.58 -16.61 1.92
C GLY A 265 11.74 -15.46 0.91
N SER A 266 12.92 -14.83 0.81
CA SER A 266 13.14 -13.76 -0.17
C SER A 266 13.22 -14.34 -1.58
N THR A 267 12.82 -13.53 -2.55
CA THR A 267 12.93 -13.85 -3.97
C THR A 267 13.97 -12.95 -4.62
N ILE A 268 14.89 -13.53 -5.38
CA ILE A 268 15.95 -12.85 -6.11
C ILE A 268 15.59 -12.85 -7.58
N ILE A 269 15.27 -11.67 -8.11
CA ILE A 269 15.00 -11.45 -9.53
C ILE A 269 16.29 -11.10 -10.24
N VAL A 270 16.64 -11.89 -11.26
CA VAL A 270 17.71 -11.57 -12.20
C VAL A 270 17.09 -11.17 -13.54
N ALA A 271 16.98 -9.87 -13.76
CA ALA A 271 16.47 -9.31 -15.00
C ALA A 271 17.60 -9.03 -16.00
N ASN A 272 17.28 -9.22 -17.28
CA ASN A 272 18.14 -8.80 -18.39
C ASN A 272 18.37 -7.29 -18.38
N LYS A 273 19.43 -6.87 -19.06
CA LYS A 273 19.68 -5.45 -19.34
C LYS A 273 18.47 -4.89 -20.09
N ILE A 274 17.69 -4.03 -19.44
CA ILE A 274 16.71 -3.20 -20.14
C ILE A 274 17.49 -2.39 -21.18
N GLU A 275 17.21 -2.63 -22.45
CA GLU A 275 17.69 -1.77 -23.53
C GLU A 275 17.08 -0.40 -23.31
N LYS A 276 17.87 0.53 -22.78
CA LYS A 276 17.46 1.94 -22.76
C LYS A 276 17.28 2.32 -24.23
N GLN A 277 16.03 2.51 -24.66
CA GLN A 277 15.77 3.20 -25.92
C GLN A 277 16.60 4.48 -25.87
N LYS A 278 17.51 4.65 -26.84
CA LYS A 278 18.26 5.91 -26.98
C LYS A 278 17.20 6.99 -27.04
N LYS A 279 17.11 7.84 -26.01
CA LYS A 279 16.39 9.10 -26.15
C LYS A 279 17.03 9.77 -27.35
N GLU A 280 16.29 9.95 -28.44
CA GLU A 280 16.70 10.88 -29.48
C GLU A 280 16.96 12.21 -28.78
N ASN A 281 18.24 12.60 -28.72
CA ASN A 281 18.61 13.89 -28.19
C ASN A 281 18.03 14.92 -29.16
N LYS A 282 16.85 15.45 -28.83
CA LYS A 282 16.21 16.52 -29.62
C LYS A 282 17.11 17.76 -29.76
N ASN A 283 18.09 17.92 -28.86
CA ASN A 283 19.17 18.88 -28.97
C ASN A 283 20.50 18.20 -28.58
N PRO A 284 21.41 17.87 -29.52
CA PRO A 284 22.76 17.45 -29.13
C PRO A 284 23.44 18.59 -28.37
N VAL A 285 24.03 18.27 -27.23
CA VAL A 285 24.83 19.24 -26.47
C VAL A 285 26.03 19.62 -27.35
N ASP A 286 26.11 20.88 -27.75
CA ASP A 286 27.28 21.41 -28.44
C ASP A 286 28.43 21.56 -27.43
N TRP A 287 29.29 20.55 -27.40
CA TRP A 287 30.45 20.51 -26.51
C TRP A 287 31.43 21.64 -26.81
N ASN A 288 31.52 22.12 -28.05
CA ASN A 288 32.38 23.26 -28.38
C ASN A 288 31.89 24.52 -27.67
N LYS A 289 30.57 24.77 -27.71
CA LYS A 289 29.94 25.91 -27.02
C LYS A 289 30.04 25.82 -25.48
N GLN A 290 29.95 24.60 -24.92
CA GLN A 290 30.13 24.37 -23.49
C GLN A 290 31.58 24.64 -23.05
N ILE A 291 32.55 24.16 -23.83
CA ILE A 291 33.98 24.37 -23.60
C ILE A 291 34.32 25.86 -23.72
N GLU A 292 33.79 26.56 -24.73
CA GLU A 292 33.99 28.00 -24.92
C GLU A 292 33.45 28.81 -23.73
N ASN A 293 32.22 28.51 -23.27
CA ASN A 293 31.64 29.15 -22.10
C ASN A 293 32.42 28.87 -20.80
N ALA A 294 32.96 27.67 -20.64
CA ALA A 294 33.81 27.33 -19.50
C ALA A 294 35.15 28.08 -19.56
N MET A 295 35.74 28.19 -20.75
CA MET A 295 36.98 28.92 -20.98
C MET A 295 36.81 30.42 -20.72
N LEU A 296 35.70 31.02 -21.17
CA LEU A 296 35.35 32.42 -20.87
C LEU A 296 35.20 32.70 -19.37
N LYS A 297 34.63 31.77 -18.62
CA LYS A 297 34.54 31.89 -17.15
C LYS A 297 35.91 31.76 -16.49
N LEU A 298 36.74 30.82 -16.93
CA LEU A 298 38.09 30.65 -16.42
C LEU A 298 38.98 31.85 -16.73
N THR A 299 38.91 32.41 -17.94
CA THR A 299 39.66 33.61 -18.30
C THR A 299 39.20 34.82 -17.50
N ALA A 300 37.90 34.99 -17.26
CA ALA A 300 37.36 36.04 -16.40
C ALA A 300 37.84 35.89 -14.94
N ILE A 301 37.84 34.67 -14.39
CA ILE A 301 38.37 34.40 -13.05
C ILE A 301 39.87 34.67 -12.98
N MET A 302 40.64 34.25 -13.98
CA MET A 302 42.09 34.48 -14.06
C MET A 302 42.44 35.97 -14.21
N THR A 303 41.67 36.71 -15.02
CA THR A 303 41.87 38.17 -15.14
C THR A 303 41.50 38.90 -13.86
N LEU A 304 40.41 38.50 -13.20
CA LEU A 304 40.05 39.03 -11.89
C LEU A 304 41.14 38.73 -10.85
N TRP A 305 41.67 37.51 -10.85
CA TRP A 305 42.77 37.10 -9.96
C TRP A 305 44.05 37.91 -10.22
N LEU A 306 44.44 38.10 -11.48
CA LEU A 306 45.58 38.95 -11.86
C LEU A 306 45.38 40.43 -11.47
N LEU A 307 44.15 40.94 -11.58
CA LEU A 307 43.82 42.31 -11.13
C LEU A 307 43.94 42.44 -9.61
N ILE A 308 43.45 41.46 -8.85
CA ILE A 308 43.58 41.44 -7.39
C ILE A 308 45.05 41.33 -6.98
N ASP A 309 45.82 40.45 -7.61
CA ASP A 309 47.25 40.28 -7.35
C ASP A 309 48.03 41.58 -7.61
N ARG A 310 47.72 42.26 -8.72
CA ARG A 310 48.35 43.54 -9.08
C ARG A 310 47.99 44.69 -8.14
N VAL A 311 46.77 44.71 -7.59
CA VAL A 311 46.33 45.72 -6.60
C VAL A 311 46.96 45.48 -5.24
N ASN A 312 47.16 44.23 -4.83
CA ASN A 312 47.81 43.89 -3.57
C ASN A 312 49.34 44.01 -3.61
N SER A 313 49.93 44.12 -4.80
CA SER A 313 51.38 44.23 -5.03
C SER A 313 51.91 45.68 -5.11
N GLN A 314 51.09 46.68 -4.76
CA GLN A 314 51.47 48.11 -4.69
C GLN A 314 51.51 48.62 -3.25
#